data_AF-A0A1A0M1E9-F1
#
_entry.id   AF-A0A1A0M1E9-F1
#
_cell.length_a   1.000
_cell.length_b   1.000
_cell.length_c   1.000
_cell.angle_alpha   90.00
_cell.angle_beta   90.00
_cell.angle_gamma   90.00
#
_symmetry.space_group_name_H-M   'P 1'
#
loop_
_entity.id
_entity.type
_entity.pdbx_description
1 polymer ?
#
loop_
_entity_poly.entity_id
_entity_poly.type
_entity_poly.pdbx_seq_one_letter_code
_entity_poly.pdbx_strand_id
1 'polypeptide(L)'
;MNHHNDEPGSEESSEIGRDTAASEPAVTTGATHKGAATPDDSDANVDSGTPVDIDHQIERILSRISSGWGRSLDVDAGWYALIIDTDNELARIDPDYVVHQAKQKFGTLRYYCAPSGGDPTGALQDAMDAVIDEAERKSANTCERCGQPGTLQDRGWVKTLCTSCTK
;
A
#
# COMPACT_ATOMS: atom_id res chain seq x y z
N MET A 1 12.85 -6.73 -59.68
CA MET A 1 12.19 -5.99 -58.59
C MET A 1 13.27 -5.26 -57.83
N ASN A 2 13.18 -3.94 -57.74
CA ASN A 2 14.02 -3.18 -56.78
C ASN A 2 13.57 -3.56 -55.37
N HIS A 3 14.50 -3.54 -54.41
CA HIS A 3 14.40 -2.70 -53.21
C HIS A 3 15.78 -2.71 -52.52
N HIS A 4 16.50 -1.59 -52.63
CA HIS A 4 17.40 -1.17 -51.56
C HIS A 4 16.53 -0.60 -50.43
N ASN A 5 17.02 -0.68 -49.20
CA ASN A 5 16.68 0.21 -48.08
C ASN A 5 17.73 0.01 -46.99
N ASP A 6 18.82 0.78 -47.06
CA ASP A 6 19.72 1.01 -45.94
C ASP A 6 19.26 2.28 -45.21
N GLU A 7 19.20 2.23 -43.88
CA GLU A 7 18.87 3.38 -43.02
C GLU A 7 20.02 4.41 -42.95
N PRO A 8 19.66 5.69 -42.78
CA PRO A 8 20.28 6.52 -41.73
C PRO A 8 19.17 7.22 -40.92
N GLY A 9 19.19 7.29 -39.58
CA GLY A 9 20.30 7.71 -38.75
C GLY A 9 20.17 9.19 -38.36
N SER A 10 20.45 9.50 -37.09
CA SER A 10 20.63 10.83 -36.46
C SER A 10 19.40 11.63 -35.97
N GLU A 11 19.59 12.19 -34.77
CA GLU A 11 18.70 13.02 -33.98
C GLU A 11 18.88 14.52 -34.32
N GLU A 12 17.88 15.37 -34.07
CA GLU A 12 18.16 16.77 -33.71
C GLU A 12 17.10 17.33 -32.73
N SER A 13 17.41 18.49 -32.15
CA SER A 13 16.98 18.89 -30.80
C SER A 13 15.81 19.88 -30.77
N SER A 14 15.27 20.02 -29.55
CA SER A 14 14.34 21.06 -29.09
C SER A 14 14.72 22.50 -29.51
N GLU A 15 13.73 23.32 -29.88
CA GLU A 15 13.76 24.77 -29.56
C GLU A 15 12.37 25.35 -29.23
N ILE A 16 12.25 25.72 -27.95
CA ILE A 16 11.46 26.79 -27.31
C ILE A 16 10.81 27.88 -28.20
N GLY A 17 9.53 28.17 -27.91
CA GLY A 17 8.84 29.43 -28.22
C GLY A 17 8.20 30.03 -26.95
N ARG A 18 8.27 31.35 -26.78
CA ARG A 18 7.80 32.10 -25.59
C ARG A 18 6.50 32.88 -25.87
N ASP A 19 6.14 33.74 -24.91
CA ASP A 19 5.15 34.84 -24.92
C ASP A 19 3.72 34.44 -24.49
N THR A 20 2.96 35.23 -23.71
CA THR A 20 3.08 36.65 -23.28
C THR A 20 2.63 36.89 -21.81
N ALA A 21 2.71 38.14 -21.32
CA ALA A 21 2.58 38.53 -19.90
C ALA A 21 1.33 39.39 -19.53
N ALA A 22 1.21 39.66 -18.22
CA ALA A 22 0.45 40.73 -17.53
C ALA A 22 -1.09 40.51 -17.36
N SER A 23 -1.74 40.78 -16.21
CA SER A 23 -1.58 41.93 -15.29
C SER A 23 -2.25 41.70 -13.91
N GLU A 24 -1.74 42.32 -12.84
CA GLU A 24 -2.49 42.63 -11.60
C GLU A 24 -3.15 44.03 -11.72
N PRO A 25 -4.14 44.38 -10.86
CA PRO A 25 -3.80 45.10 -9.61
C PRO A 25 -4.70 44.78 -8.37
N ALA A 26 -4.27 45.27 -7.20
CA ALA A 26 -4.84 44.97 -5.87
C ALA A 26 -5.62 46.14 -5.20
N VAL A 27 -6.04 45.95 -3.92
CA VAL A 27 -6.61 46.86 -2.87
C VAL A 27 -8.08 46.50 -2.50
N THR A 28 -8.38 45.84 -1.36
CA THR A 28 -8.48 46.35 0.05
C THR A 28 -9.72 47.25 0.24
N THR A 29 -10.74 47.04 1.10
CA THR A 29 -10.90 46.43 2.46
C THR A 29 -12.37 45.92 2.58
N GLY A 30 -12.87 45.09 3.51
CA GLY A 30 -12.34 44.41 4.70
C GLY A 30 -13.16 44.78 5.98
N ALA A 31 -13.74 43.79 6.69
CA ALA A 31 -14.66 43.98 7.85
C ALA A 31 -14.52 42.86 8.90
N THR A 32 -14.62 43.21 10.18
CA THR A 32 -14.30 42.35 11.33
C THR A 32 -15.51 41.65 11.92
N HIS A 33 -15.43 40.33 12.18
CA HIS A 33 -16.30 39.65 13.14
C HIS A 33 -15.49 38.79 14.11
N LYS A 34 -15.67 39.05 15.43
CA LYS A 34 -15.25 38.13 16.50
C LYS A 34 -16.17 36.91 16.51
N GLY A 35 -15.60 35.71 16.59
CA GLY A 35 -16.33 34.44 16.77
C GLY A 35 -15.45 33.43 17.49
N ALA A 36 -16.03 32.69 18.42
CA ALA A 36 -15.39 31.86 19.44
C ALA A 36 -14.32 30.86 18.95
N ALA A 37 -13.37 30.56 19.84
CA ALA A 37 -12.48 29.42 19.69
C ALA A 37 -13.17 28.12 20.15
N THR A 38 -13.02 27.07 19.35
CA THR A 38 -13.08 25.66 19.77
C THR A 38 -11.96 24.94 19.04
N PRO A 39 -11.10 24.16 19.70
CA PRO A 39 -10.28 23.19 19.00
C PRO A 39 -11.21 22.08 18.51
N ASP A 40 -11.30 21.92 17.19
CA ASP A 40 -11.79 20.68 16.61
C ASP A 40 -10.58 19.76 16.47
N ASP A 41 -10.28 19.04 17.54
CA ASP A 41 -9.29 17.96 17.52
C ASP A 41 -9.87 16.80 16.71
N SER A 42 -9.82 16.95 15.39
CA SER A 42 -9.95 15.87 14.42
C SER A 42 -8.72 14.95 14.53
N ASP A 43 -8.58 14.30 15.68
CA ASP A 43 -7.67 13.18 15.88
C ASP A 43 -8.09 12.09 14.89
N ALA A 44 -7.29 11.94 13.84
CA ALA A 44 -7.35 10.78 12.96
C ALA A 44 -7.06 9.55 13.83
N ASN A 45 -8.11 8.84 14.23
CA ASN A 45 -8.05 7.73 15.16
C ASN A 45 -7.18 6.62 14.58
N VAL A 46 -5.89 6.62 14.94
CA VAL A 46 -4.95 5.55 14.59
C VAL A 46 -5.34 4.34 15.41
N ASP A 47 -6.20 3.49 14.82
CA ASP A 47 -6.73 2.27 15.41
C ASP A 47 -5.62 1.23 15.61
N SER A 48 -4.77 1.51 16.59
CA SER A 48 -3.77 0.59 17.12
C SER A 48 -4.51 -0.39 18.02
N GLY A 49 -5.26 -1.31 17.39
CA GLY A 49 -6.16 -2.24 18.04
C GLY A 49 -5.52 -2.90 19.26
N THR A 50 -6.29 -3.04 20.34
CA THR A 50 -5.78 -3.65 21.59
C THR A 50 -5.29 -5.09 21.32
N PRO A 51 -4.36 -5.65 22.11
CA PRO A 51 -3.80 -6.98 21.81
C PRO A 51 -4.84 -8.09 21.58
N VAL A 52 -5.93 -8.08 22.35
CA VAL A 52 -7.05 -9.05 22.21
C VAL A 52 -7.81 -8.88 20.88
N ASP A 53 -7.90 -7.64 20.40
CA ASP A 53 -8.54 -7.33 19.12
C ASP A 53 -7.63 -7.74 17.93
N ILE A 54 -6.31 -7.50 18.03
CA ILE A 54 -5.35 -8.01 17.04
C ILE A 54 -5.43 -9.54 16.93
N ASP A 55 -5.41 -10.27 18.05
CA ASP A 55 -5.48 -11.73 18.05
C ASP A 55 -6.75 -12.23 17.36
N HIS A 56 -7.92 -11.68 17.69
CA HIS A 56 -9.20 -12.04 17.06
C HIS A 56 -9.25 -11.70 15.56
N GLN A 57 -8.68 -10.56 15.14
CA GLN A 57 -8.60 -10.20 13.73
C GLN A 57 -7.65 -11.13 12.96
N ILE A 58 -6.53 -11.56 13.56
CA ILE A 58 -5.63 -12.56 12.98
C ILE A 58 -6.32 -13.93 12.88
N GLU A 59 -7.03 -14.38 13.92
CA GLU A 59 -7.83 -15.63 13.87
C GLU A 59 -8.86 -15.61 12.73
N ARG A 60 -9.54 -14.46 12.53
CA ARG A 60 -10.48 -14.23 11.43
C ARG A 60 -9.80 -14.38 10.07
N ILE A 61 -8.61 -13.82 9.88
CA ILE A 61 -7.83 -13.93 8.63
C ILE A 61 -7.36 -15.38 8.42
N LEU A 62 -6.90 -16.06 9.47
CA LEU A 62 -6.53 -17.47 9.41
C LEU A 62 -7.71 -18.39 9.06
N SER A 63 -8.95 -17.98 9.38
CA SER A 63 -10.15 -18.72 8.99
C SER A 63 -10.42 -18.71 7.47
N ARG A 64 -9.99 -17.65 6.76
CA ARG A 64 -10.02 -17.55 5.29
C ARG A 64 -9.03 -18.50 4.60
N ILE A 65 -8.04 -19.01 5.33
CA ILE A 65 -7.12 -20.02 4.82
C ILE A 65 -7.84 -21.38 4.82
N SER A 66 -8.09 -21.88 3.61
CA SER A 66 -8.79 -23.14 3.37
C SER A 66 -8.11 -24.31 4.09
N SER A 67 -8.90 -25.24 4.65
CA SER A 67 -8.45 -26.28 5.59
C SER A 67 -7.47 -27.32 5.03
N GLY A 68 -7.18 -27.29 3.73
CA GLY A 68 -6.14 -28.10 3.09
C GLY A 68 -4.71 -27.52 3.26
N TRP A 69 -4.58 -26.32 3.83
CA TRP A 69 -3.31 -25.61 4.00
C TRP A 69 -3.03 -25.33 5.49
N GLY A 70 -1.75 -25.11 5.81
CA GLY A 70 -1.36 -24.66 7.14
C GLY A 70 -1.94 -23.27 7.41
N ARG A 71 -2.76 -23.14 8.45
CA ARG A 71 -3.33 -21.86 8.90
C ARG A 71 -2.29 -21.08 9.69
N SER A 72 -1.29 -20.53 9.00
CA SER A 72 -0.26 -19.65 9.55
C SER A 72 -0.02 -18.43 8.67
N LEU A 73 0.54 -17.38 9.26
CA LEU A 73 1.13 -16.25 8.56
C LEU A 73 2.66 -16.36 8.73
N ASP A 74 3.41 -16.39 7.64
CA ASP A 74 4.87 -16.55 7.70
C ASP A 74 5.55 -15.17 7.72
N VAL A 75 5.27 -14.39 8.79
CA VAL A 75 5.73 -13.02 9.03
C VAL A 75 5.98 -12.78 10.53
N ASP A 76 6.79 -11.79 10.88
CA ASP A 76 6.87 -11.28 12.27
C ASP A 76 5.68 -10.33 12.62
N ALA A 77 5.40 -10.15 13.92
CA ALA A 77 4.20 -9.48 14.43
C ALA A 77 4.04 -7.98 14.07
N GLY A 78 5.11 -7.31 13.64
CA GLY A 78 5.08 -5.91 13.21
C GLY A 78 4.31 -5.66 11.91
N TRP A 79 3.97 -6.71 11.15
CA TRP A 79 3.09 -6.60 9.98
C TRP A 79 1.64 -7.03 10.26
N TYR A 80 1.26 -7.38 11.48
CA TYR A 80 -0.13 -7.80 11.78
C TYR A 80 -1.15 -6.70 11.49
N ALA A 81 -0.91 -5.45 11.91
CA ALA A 81 -1.79 -4.33 11.59
C ALA A 81 -1.91 -4.11 10.07
N LEU A 82 -0.80 -4.21 9.32
CA LEU A 82 -0.82 -4.11 7.86
C LEU A 82 -1.63 -5.23 7.20
N ILE A 83 -1.53 -6.45 7.70
CA ILE A 83 -2.29 -7.62 7.23
C ILE A 83 -3.78 -7.48 7.55
N ILE A 84 -4.11 -6.90 8.71
CA ILE A 84 -5.47 -6.58 9.13
C ILE A 84 -6.09 -5.50 8.22
N ASP A 85 -5.39 -4.40 7.94
CA ASP A 85 -5.80 -3.39 6.97
C ASP A 85 -6.07 -4.03 5.60
N THR A 86 -5.13 -4.88 5.14
CA THR A 86 -5.21 -5.56 3.84
C THR A 86 -6.45 -6.44 3.74
N ASP A 87 -6.74 -7.26 4.76
CA ASP A 87 -7.98 -8.05 4.79
C ASP A 87 -9.22 -7.15 4.85
N ASN A 88 -9.22 -6.11 5.69
CA ASN A 88 -10.37 -5.22 5.84
C ASN A 88 -10.72 -4.49 4.53
N GLU A 89 -9.74 -4.17 3.68
CA GLU A 89 -9.93 -3.66 2.32
C GLU A 89 -10.45 -4.76 1.36
N LEU A 90 -9.79 -5.93 1.32
CA LEU A 90 -10.20 -7.05 0.46
C LEU A 90 -11.62 -7.54 0.76
N ALA A 91 -11.99 -7.64 2.05
CA ALA A 91 -13.32 -8.04 2.51
C ALA A 91 -14.44 -7.02 2.17
N ARG A 92 -14.09 -5.77 1.86
CA ARG A 92 -15.03 -4.77 1.34
C ARG A 92 -15.24 -4.90 -0.17
N ILE A 93 -14.26 -5.43 -0.90
CA ILE A 93 -14.34 -5.73 -2.33
C ILE A 93 -15.10 -7.04 -2.56
N ASP A 94 -14.75 -8.08 -1.80
CA ASP A 94 -15.36 -9.41 -1.84
C ASP A 94 -15.37 -10.02 -0.42
N PRO A 95 -16.51 -10.06 0.29
CA PRO A 95 -16.57 -10.56 1.67
C PRO A 95 -16.10 -12.01 1.83
N ASP A 96 -16.28 -12.85 0.80
CA ASP A 96 -16.08 -14.30 0.83
C ASP A 96 -14.76 -14.73 0.17
N TYR A 97 -13.86 -13.78 -0.12
CA TYR A 97 -12.54 -14.06 -0.69
C TYR A 97 -11.72 -15.03 0.19
N VAL A 98 -10.91 -15.87 -0.45
CA VAL A 98 -10.08 -16.89 0.22
C VAL A 98 -8.61 -16.49 0.26
N VAL A 99 -7.95 -16.78 1.37
CA VAL A 99 -6.49 -16.60 1.51
C VAL A 99 -5.79 -17.92 1.21
N HIS A 100 -4.71 -17.86 0.45
CA HIS A 100 -3.83 -19.00 0.18
C HIS A 100 -2.59 -18.95 1.06
N GLN A 101 -1.88 -17.81 1.10
CA GLN A 101 -0.73 -17.57 1.97
C GLN A 101 -0.57 -16.08 2.26
N ALA A 102 -0.12 -15.72 3.45
CA ALA A 102 0.49 -14.41 3.71
C ALA A 102 1.90 -14.66 4.27
N LYS A 103 2.93 -14.16 3.59
CA LYS A 103 4.32 -14.46 3.93
C LYS A 103 5.30 -13.37 3.57
N GLN A 104 6.44 -13.37 4.22
CA GLN A 104 7.55 -12.51 3.89
C GLN A 104 8.34 -13.02 2.66
N LYS A 105 8.75 -12.10 1.76
CA LYS A 105 9.68 -12.38 0.67
C LYS A 105 10.44 -11.11 0.25
N PHE A 106 11.77 -11.17 0.21
CA PHE A 106 12.66 -10.08 -0.24
C PHE A 106 12.43 -8.72 0.45
N GLY A 107 12.08 -8.73 1.73
CA GLY A 107 11.78 -7.53 2.52
C GLY A 107 10.32 -7.04 2.41
N THR A 108 9.48 -7.73 1.65
CA THR A 108 8.08 -7.33 1.41
C THR A 108 7.09 -8.42 1.79
N LEU A 109 5.84 -8.04 2.05
CA LEU A 109 4.69 -8.92 2.22
C LEU A 109 4.26 -9.47 0.85
N ARG A 110 4.02 -10.77 0.80
CA ARG A 110 3.32 -11.45 -0.30
C ARG A 110 2.00 -11.97 0.24
N TYR A 111 0.92 -11.34 -0.17
CA TYR A 111 -0.44 -11.71 0.18
C TYR A 111 -1.07 -12.40 -1.03
N TYR A 112 -1.23 -13.72 -0.95
CA TYR A 112 -1.84 -14.52 -2.01
C TYR A 112 -3.26 -14.90 -1.59
N CYS A 113 -4.23 -14.44 -2.37
CA CYS A 113 -5.64 -14.71 -2.20
C CYS A 113 -6.31 -14.91 -3.56
N ALA A 114 -7.55 -15.39 -3.54
CA ALA A 114 -8.40 -15.45 -4.72
C ALA A 114 -9.82 -14.96 -4.39
N PRO A 115 -10.50 -14.31 -5.35
CA PRO A 115 -11.91 -13.96 -5.21
C PRO A 115 -12.81 -15.20 -5.11
N SER A 116 -13.96 -15.02 -4.47
CA SER A 116 -15.07 -15.94 -4.47
C SER A 116 -15.63 -16.12 -5.89
N GLY A 117 -16.16 -17.31 -6.18
CA GLY A 117 -16.78 -17.62 -7.48
C GLY A 117 -15.84 -18.19 -8.57
N GLY A 118 -14.51 -18.14 -8.40
CA GLY A 118 -13.55 -18.91 -9.19
C GLY A 118 -13.21 -18.40 -10.60
N ASP A 119 -14.04 -17.54 -11.21
CA ASP A 119 -13.74 -16.79 -12.43
C ASP A 119 -14.16 -15.32 -12.25
N PRO A 120 -13.26 -14.45 -11.75
CA PRO A 120 -13.59 -13.07 -11.44
C PRO A 120 -13.70 -12.20 -12.69
N THR A 121 -14.55 -11.17 -12.62
CA THR A 121 -14.49 -10.07 -13.61
C THR A 121 -13.14 -9.35 -13.51
N GLY A 122 -12.60 -8.86 -14.63
CA GLY A 122 -11.33 -8.13 -14.64
C GLY A 122 -11.29 -6.98 -13.63
N ALA A 123 -12.37 -6.17 -13.56
CA ALA A 123 -12.46 -5.07 -12.60
C ALA A 123 -12.45 -5.50 -11.12
N LEU A 124 -12.92 -6.72 -10.79
CA LEU A 124 -12.83 -7.29 -9.45
C LEU A 124 -11.38 -7.69 -9.13
N GLN A 125 -10.71 -8.35 -10.08
CA GLN A 125 -9.31 -8.74 -9.97
C GLN A 125 -8.41 -7.51 -9.83
N ASP A 126 -8.55 -6.52 -10.71
CA ASP A 126 -7.81 -5.24 -10.68
C ASP A 126 -7.95 -4.52 -9.32
N ALA A 127 -9.16 -4.55 -8.73
CA ALA A 127 -9.42 -3.92 -7.43
C ALA A 127 -8.73 -4.66 -6.27
N MET A 128 -8.73 -6.00 -6.29
CA MET A 128 -8.02 -6.80 -5.28
C MET A 128 -6.51 -6.68 -5.42
N ASP A 129 -5.98 -6.71 -6.65
CA ASP A 129 -4.55 -6.57 -6.92
C ASP A 129 -4.02 -5.19 -6.48
N ALA A 130 -4.79 -4.12 -6.67
CA ALA A 130 -4.44 -2.79 -6.17
C ALA A 130 -4.28 -2.73 -4.63
N VAL A 131 -5.07 -3.51 -3.88
CA VAL A 131 -4.94 -3.61 -2.42
C VAL A 131 -3.67 -4.40 -2.03
N ILE A 132 -3.37 -5.48 -2.76
CA ILE A 132 -2.17 -6.32 -2.54
C ILE A 132 -0.89 -5.52 -2.85
N ASP A 133 -0.86 -4.78 -3.95
CA ASP A 133 0.28 -3.93 -4.35
C ASP A 133 0.54 -2.82 -3.32
N GLU A 134 -0.50 -2.19 -2.79
CA GLU A 134 -0.37 -1.19 -1.72
C GLU A 134 0.15 -1.83 -0.42
N ALA A 135 -0.30 -3.05 -0.08
CA ALA A 135 0.21 -3.79 1.06
C ALA A 135 1.70 -4.17 0.89
N GLU A 136 2.11 -4.60 -0.31
CA GLU A 136 3.53 -4.83 -0.64
C GLU A 136 4.34 -3.54 -0.47
N ARG A 137 3.88 -2.43 -1.05
CA ARG A 137 4.53 -1.12 -0.98
C ARG A 137 4.67 -0.58 0.44
N LYS A 138 3.64 -0.72 1.27
CA LYS A 138 3.68 -0.38 2.70
C LYS A 138 4.72 -1.24 3.42
N SER A 139 4.68 -2.57 3.26
CA SER A 139 5.58 -3.51 3.94
C SER A 139 7.07 -3.25 3.67
N ALA A 140 7.42 -2.79 2.47
CA ALA A 140 8.79 -2.41 2.07
C ALA A 140 9.40 -1.27 2.91
N ASN A 141 8.57 -0.54 3.68
CA ASN A 141 8.96 0.59 4.52
C ASN A 141 8.61 0.39 6.01
N THR A 142 8.08 -0.78 6.38
CA THR A 142 7.61 -1.10 7.73
C THR A 142 8.46 -2.22 8.34
N CYS A 143 8.96 -2.02 9.55
CA CYS A 143 9.72 -3.04 10.29
C CYS A 143 8.85 -4.26 10.57
N GLU A 144 9.21 -5.39 9.97
CA GLU A 144 8.49 -6.66 10.12
C GLU A 144 8.35 -7.08 11.59
N ARG A 145 9.35 -6.78 12.43
CA ARG A 145 9.36 -7.18 13.85
C ARG A 145 8.49 -6.33 14.77
N CYS A 146 8.25 -5.04 14.45
CA CYS A 146 7.61 -4.12 15.41
C CYS A 146 6.73 -3.00 14.82
N GLY A 147 6.50 -2.98 13.50
CA GLY A 147 5.58 -2.04 12.84
C GLY A 147 6.08 -0.60 12.70
N GLN A 148 7.19 -0.24 13.36
CA GLN A 148 7.85 1.07 13.18
C GLN A 148 8.48 1.22 11.79
N PRO A 149 8.73 2.44 11.29
CA PRO A 149 9.42 2.64 10.01
C PRO A 149 10.74 1.87 9.93
N GLY A 150 10.92 1.12 8.85
CA GLY A 150 12.06 0.22 8.64
C GLY A 150 12.68 0.39 7.26
N THR A 151 13.89 -0.12 7.09
CA THR A 151 14.58 -0.15 5.80
C THR A 151 15.05 -1.57 5.49
N LEU A 152 15.20 -1.87 4.19
CA LEU A 152 15.66 -3.17 3.72
C LEU A 152 17.04 -3.51 4.31
N GLN A 153 17.12 -4.68 4.94
CA GLN A 153 18.35 -5.28 5.44
C GLN A 153 18.68 -6.51 4.60
N ASP A 154 19.88 -6.54 4.04
CA ASP A 154 20.37 -7.60 3.13
C ASP A 154 21.51 -8.45 3.75
N ARG A 155 21.95 -8.11 4.97
CA ARG A 155 23.03 -8.79 5.70
C ARG A 155 22.58 -10.11 6.35
N GLY A 156 21.93 -10.97 5.59
CA GLY A 156 21.40 -12.25 6.06
C GLY A 156 20.09 -12.61 5.34
N TRP A 157 19.10 -13.11 6.10
CA TRP A 157 17.74 -13.23 5.57
C TRP A 157 17.17 -11.83 5.32
N VAL A 158 16.81 -11.55 4.07
CA VAL A 158 16.38 -10.22 3.64
C VAL A 158 15.08 -9.85 4.36
N LYS A 159 15.06 -8.79 5.18
CA LYS A 159 13.87 -8.28 5.89
C LYS A 159 13.87 -6.75 5.89
N THR A 160 12.70 -6.12 5.94
CA THR A 160 12.59 -4.69 6.23
C THR A 160 12.52 -4.52 7.74
N LEU A 161 13.50 -3.83 8.33
CA LEU A 161 13.66 -3.70 9.79
C LEU A 161 14.11 -2.29 10.19
N CYS A 162 13.73 -1.86 11.39
CA CYS A 162 14.23 -0.63 12.01
C CYS A 162 15.52 -0.89 12.82
N THR A 163 16.31 0.15 13.07
CA THR A 163 17.67 0.07 13.70
C THR A 163 17.70 -0.54 15.11
N SER A 164 16.58 -0.63 15.83
CA SER A 164 16.49 -1.37 17.10
C SER A 164 16.31 -2.87 16.90
N CYS A 165 15.69 -3.28 15.79
CA CYS A 165 15.37 -4.66 15.44
C CYS A 165 16.42 -5.36 14.55
N THR A 166 17.46 -4.65 14.11
CA THR A 166 18.60 -5.19 13.32
C THR A 166 19.78 -5.69 14.16
N LYS A 167 19.66 -5.61 15.49
CA LYS A 167 20.71 -5.95 16.46
C LYS A 167 20.54 -7.37 17.00
#